data_AF-F0YSI8-F1
#
_entry.id   AF-F0YSI8-F1
#
_cell.length_a   1.000
_cell.length_b   1.000
_cell.length_c   1.000
_cell.angle_alpha   90.00
_cell.angle_beta   90.00
_cell.angle_gamma   90.00
#
_symmetry.space_group_name_H-M   'P 1'
#
loop_
_entity.id
_entity.type
_entity.pdbx_description
1 polymer ?
#
loop_
_entity_poly.entity_id
_entity_poly.type
_entity_poly.pdbx_seq_one_letter_code
_entity_poly.pdbx_strand_id
1 'polypeptide(L)'
;GGAELEPARAILTMKKDMGGAAHVLGLAAMVMDAGLPVRLRVLIPAVENAVSGDAFRPGDVLAARNGKTTEIGNTDAEGRLVLADALVEACADAPELLVDCATLTGAGRVALGTDVPALFANEEGVDVADQLVAASAGEQDQVWRLPLWPGYREQIDSKIADLKNIGAGPYGGAITAA
;
A
#
# COMPACT_ATOMS: atom_id res chain seq x y z
N GLY A 1 4.83 13.27 -3.70
CA GLY A 1 5.51 14.30 -2.89
C GLY A 1 4.56 15.17 -2.08
N GLY A 2 3.76 16.04 -2.72
CA GLY A 2 3.04 17.09 -1.99
C GLY A 2 3.99 18.14 -1.42
N ALA A 3 3.71 18.66 -0.22
CA ALA A 3 4.53 19.69 0.43
C ALA A 3 6.00 19.25 0.62
N GLU A 4 6.25 17.96 0.83
CA GLU A 4 7.56 17.34 0.75
C GLU A 4 7.89 16.91 -0.67
N LEU A 5 8.41 17.88 -1.43
CA LEU A 5 8.74 17.71 -2.83
C LEU A 5 9.87 16.69 -3.03
N GLU A 6 9.62 15.71 -3.89
CA GLU A 6 10.63 14.76 -4.33
C GLU A 6 11.77 15.44 -5.12
N PRO A 7 13.00 14.88 -5.08
CA PRO A 7 14.05 15.29 -6.00
C PRO A 7 13.64 15.08 -7.46
N ALA A 8 14.02 15.99 -8.36
CA ALA A 8 13.61 15.98 -9.77
C ALA A 8 13.75 14.62 -10.47
N ARG A 9 14.82 13.86 -10.17
CA ARG A 9 15.05 12.53 -10.77
C ARG A 9 14.00 11.47 -10.39
N ALA A 10 13.41 11.58 -9.20
CA ALA A 10 12.44 10.62 -8.69
C ALA A 10 11.05 10.87 -9.31
N ILE A 11 10.66 12.14 -9.41
CA ILE A 11 9.39 12.61 -10.00
C ILE A 11 9.19 12.12 -11.44
N LEU A 12 10.24 12.06 -12.26
CA LEU A 12 10.13 11.68 -13.68
C LEU A 12 9.48 10.30 -13.90
N THR A 13 9.57 9.42 -12.91
CA THR A 13 8.98 8.08 -12.99
C THR A 13 7.63 7.96 -12.28
N MET A 14 7.16 8.99 -11.57
CA MET A 14 5.95 8.92 -10.73
C MET A 14 4.63 8.82 -11.48
N LYS A 15 4.63 8.98 -12.82
CA LYS A 15 3.51 8.51 -13.64
C LYS A 15 3.17 7.02 -13.42
N LYS A 16 4.13 6.23 -12.93
CA LYS A 16 3.95 4.81 -12.59
C LYS A 16 3.22 4.60 -11.26
N ASP A 17 2.94 5.65 -10.49
CA ASP A 17 2.43 5.51 -9.11
C ASP A 17 0.95 5.09 -9.04
N MET A 18 0.28 5.09 -10.19
CA MET A 18 -0.99 4.41 -10.43
C MET A 18 -0.81 2.92 -10.81
N GLY A 19 0.41 2.39 -10.70
CA GLY A 19 0.76 1.03 -11.12
C GLY A 19 -0.03 -0.04 -10.39
N GLY A 20 -0.29 0.16 -9.09
CA GLY A 20 -1.16 -0.73 -8.31
C GLY A 20 -2.58 -0.82 -8.87
N ALA A 21 -3.17 0.33 -9.22
CA ALA A 21 -4.48 0.40 -9.88
C ALA A 21 -4.49 -0.30 -11.24
N ALA A 22 -3.43 -0.13 -12.04
CA ALA A 22 -3.29 -0.83 -13.31
C ALA A 22 -3.19 -2.36 -13.13
N HIS A 23 -2.47 -2.83 -12.11
CA HIS A 23 -2.38 -4.27 -11.80
C HIS A 23 -3.73 -4.87 -11.44
N VAL A 24 -4.48 -4.24 -10.53
CA VAL A 24 -5.80 -4.78 -10.12
C VAL A 24 -6.83 -4.72 -11.25
N LEU A 25 -6.76 -3.74 -12.15
CA LEU A 25 -7.59 -3.70 -13.35
C LEU A 25 -7.24 -4.83 -14.33
N GLY A 26 -5.94 -5.10 -14.52
CA GLY A 26 -5.47 -6.22 -15.33
C GLY A 26 -5.93 -7.57 -14.76
N LEU A 27 -5.76 -7.77 -13.45
CA LEU A 27 -6.25 -8.95 -12.75
C LEU A 27 -7.76 -9.10 -12.89
N ALA A 28 -8.52 -8.02 -12.70
CA ALA A 28 -9.97 -8.03 -12.84
C ALA A 28 -10.40 -8.43 -14.25
N ALA A 29 -9.73 -7.91 -15.29
CA ALA A 29 -9.97 -8.31 -16.68
C ALA A 29 -9.73 -9.82 -16.86
N MET A 30 -8.61 -10.35 -16.37
CA MET A 30 -8.32 -11.79 -16.44
C MET A 30 -9.33 -12.67 -15.71
N VAL A 31 -9.77 -12.25 -14.51
CA VAL A 31 -10.81 -12.94 -13.73
C VAL A 31 -12.13 -13.00 -14.49
N MET A 32 -12.53 -11.89 -15.10
CA MET A 32 -13.76 -11.80 -15.91
C MET A 32 -13.66 -12.62 -17.20
N ASP A 33 -12.54 -12.53 -17.92
CA ASP A 33 -12.30 -13.27 -19.17
C ASP A 33 -12.27 -14.78 -18.94
N ALA A 34 -11.71 -15.23 -17.81
CA ALA A 34 -11.71 -16.63 -17.40
C ALA A 34 -13.08 -17.11 -16.88
N GLY A 35 -14.05 -16.20 -16.69
CA GLY A 35 -15.38 -16.54 -16.19
C GLY A 35 -15.37 -17.16 -14.79
N LEU A 36 -14.43 -16.75 -13.92
CA LEU A 36 -14.31 -17.33 -12.59
C LEU A 36 -15.61 -17.08 -11.78
N PRO A 37 -16.10 -18.08 -11.04
CA PRO A 37 -17.37 -18.00 -10.32
C PRO A 37 -17.21 -17.25 -8.98
N VAL A 38 -16.77 -15.99 -9.05
CA VAL A 38 -16.52 -15.14 -7.88
C VAL A 38 -17.31 -13.83 -7.96
N ARG A 39 -17.63 -13.26 -6.79
CA ARG A 39 -18.17 -11.90 -6.72
C ARG A 39 -17.01 -10.90 -6.65
N LEU A 40 -16.53 -10.48 -7.81
CA LEU A 40 -15.44 -9.51 -7.90
C LEU A 40 -15.92 -8.07 -7.58
N ARG A 41 -15.21 -7.37 -6.70
CA ARG A 41 -15.30 -5.92 -6.48
C ARG A 41 -13.91 -5.32 -6.62
N VAL A 42 -13.79 -4.20 -7.35
CA VAL A 42 -12.54 -3.46 -7.54
C VAL A 42 -12.72 -2.05 -6.99
N LEU A 43 -11.79 -1.61 -6.15
CA LEU A 43 -11.75 -0.25 -5.58
C LEU A 43 -10.43 0.41 -5.96
N ILE A 44 -10.51 1.60 -6.54
CA ILE A 44 -9.33 2.37 -6.99
C ILE A 44 -9.45 3.78 -6.40
N PRO A 45 -8.67 4.10 -5.35
CA PRO A 45 -8.55 5.48 -4.90
C PRO A 45 -7.61 6.25 -5.83
N ALA A 46 -8.17 6.87 -6.87
CA ALA A 46 -7.41 7.61 -7.88
C ALA A 46 -7.28 9.10 -7.52
N VAL A 47 -6.07 9.55 -7.21
CA VAL A 47 -5.75 10.94 -6.86
C VAL A 47 -4.40 11.35 -7.44
N GLU A 48 -4.09 12.65 -7.40
CA GLU A 48 -2.75 13.19 -7.63
C GLU A 48 -2.26 13.87 -6.36
N ASN A 49 -1.02 13.58 -5.93
CA ASN A 49 -0.38 14.22 -4.77
C ASN A 49 0.35 15.50 -5.17
N ALA A 50 -0.43 16.56 -5.37
CA ALA A 50 0.05 17.83 -5.92
C ALA A 50 0.60 18.80 -4.86
N VAL A 51 1.41 19.75 -5.32
CA VAL A 51 1.85 20.90 -4.52
C VAL A 51 0.88 22.06 -4.75
N SER A 52 0.25 22.53 -3.68
CA SER A 52 -0.69 23.66 -3.73
C SER A 52 -0.72 24.41 -2.39
N GLY A 53 -1.34 25.59 -2.37
CA GLY A 53 -1.50 26.39 -1.15
C GLY A 53 -2.40 25.72 -0.10
N ASP A 54 -3.28 24.83 -0.53
CA ASP A 54 -4.22 24.03 0.28
C ASP A 54 -3.77 22.57 0.47
N ALA A 55 -2.56 22.21 0.04
CA ALA A 55 -2.00 20.89 0.30
C ALA A 55 -1.92 20.60 1.81
N PHE A 56 -2.16 19.34 2.18
CA PHE A 56 -1.92 18.84 3.53
C PHE A 56 -0.42 18.88 3.84
N ARG A 57 -0.08 19.01 5.13
CA ARG A 57 1.26 19.37 5.61
C ARG A 57 1.75 18.37 6.65
N PRO A 58 3.08 18.24 6.80
CA PRO A 58 3.63 17.57 7.98
C PRO A 58 3.10 18.20 9.28
N GLY A 59 2.64 17.36 10.19
CA GLY A 59 1.98 17.73 11.45
C GLY A 59 0.45 17.85 11.37
N ASP A 60 -0.15 17.83 10.17
CA ASP A 60 -1.61 17.73 10.06
C ASP A 60 -2.09 16.39 10.65
N VAL A 61 -3.29 16.39 11.22
CA VAL A 61 -3.96 15.18 11.72
C VAL A 61 -5.22 14.95 10.89
N LEU A 62 -5.20 13.89 10.08
CA LEU A 62 -6.31 13.54 9.19
C LEU A 62 -7.19 12.46 9.82
N ALA A 63 -8.50 12.58 9.66
CA ALA A 63 -9.45 11.55 10.08
C ALA A 63 -9.66 10.54 8.94
N ALA A 64 -9.44 9.26 9.23
CA ALA A 64 -9.73 8.16 8.32
C ALA A 64 -11.21 7.74 8.41
N ARG A 65 -11.68 7.01 7.41
CA ARG A 65 -13.07 6.51 7.29
C ARG A 65 -13.52 5.68 8.50
N ASN A 66 -12.60 4.97 9.16
CA ASN A 66 -12.88 4.18 10.36
C ASN A 66 -12.87 4.98 11.67
N GLY A 67 -12.78 6.31 11.59
CA GLY A 67 -12.75 7.22 12.75
C GLY A 67 -11.40 7.34 13.44
N LYS A 68 -10.37 6.60 13.01
CA LYS A 68 -8.99 6.79 13.49
C LYS A 68 -8.40 8.07 12.93
N THR A 69 -7.39 8.58 13.64
CA THR A 69 -6.65 9.79 13.27
C THR A 69 -5.20 9.46 12.91
N THR A 70 -4.71 10.05 11.83
CA THR A 70 -3.34 9.86 11.34
C THR A 70 -2.59 11.19 11.34
N GLU A 71 -1.51 11.26 12.11
CA GLU A 71 -0.53 12.35 12.04
C GLU A 71 0.33 12.19 10.78
N ILE A 72 0.39 13.25 9.98
CA ILE A 72 1.19 13.29 8.77
C ILE A 72 2.64 13.58 9.17
N GLY A 73 3.48 12.55 9.15
CA GLY A 73 4.91 12.72 9.33
C GLY A 73 5.63 12.98 8.01
N ASN A 74 5.10 12.46 6.89
CA ASN A 74 5.59 12.83 5.56
C ASN A 74 4.49 12.82 4.47
N THR A 75 4.36 13.87 3.65
CA THR A 75 3.31 13.98 2.61
C THR A 75 3.56 13.13 1.37
N ASP A 76 4.77 12.62 1.17
CA ASP A 76 5.18 11.64 0.16
C ASP A 76 4.91 10.18 0.60
N ALA A 77 4.33 10.00 1.79
CA ALA A 77 3.75 8.74 2.25
C ALA A 77 2.21 8.78 2.17
N GLU A 78 1.69 9.28 1.05
CA GLU A 78 0.27 9.46 0.74
C GLU A 78 -0.42 8.17 0.31
N GLY A 79 0.28 7.27 -0.39
CA GLY A 79 -0.34 6.07 -0.98
C GLY A 79 -1.09 5.22 0.07
N ARG A 80 -0.51 5.11 1.27
CA ARG A 80 -1.14 4.38 2.39
C ARG A 80 -2.36 5.11 2.98
N LEU A 81 -2.43 6.44 2.87
CA LEU A 81 -3.58 7.21 3.35
C LEU A 81 -4.80 6.94 2.49
N VAL A 82 -4.62 6.95 1.17
CA VAL A 82 -5.72 6.69 0.24
C VAL A 82 -6.11 5.21 0.22
N LEU A 83 -5.15 4.30 0.41
CA LEU A 83 -5.43 2.87 0.58
C LEU A 83 -6.16 2.57 1.88
N ALA A 84 -5.84 3.25 2.99
CA ALA A 84 -6.49 3.00 4.28
C ALA A 84 -8.02 3.15 4.16
N ASP A 85 -8.51 4.22 3.53
CA ASP A 85 -9.94 4.44 3.35
C ASP A 85 -10.57 3.43 2.36
N ALA A 86 -9.84 3.06 1.30
CA ALA A 86 -10.29 2.05 0.36
C ALA A 86 -10.40 0.66 1.01
N LEU A 87 -9.44 0.28 1.86
CA LEU A 87 -9.46 -0.96 2.63
C LEU A 87 -10.59 -0.98 3.65
N VAL A 88 -10.83 0.13 4.36
CA VAL A 88 -11.98 0.26 5.28
C VAL A 88 -13.30 0.08 4.52
N GLU A 89 -13.43 0.68 3.33
CA GLU A 89 -14.60 0.50 2.46
C GLU A 89 -14.74 -0.94 1.95
N ALA A 90 -13.64 -1.60 1.59
CA ALA A 90 -13.66 -2.99 1.14
C ALA A 90 -14.13 -3.94 2.25
N CYS A 91 -13.63 -3.74 3.48
CA CYS A 91 -13.98 -4.56 4.64
C CYS A 91 -15.46 -4.44 5.05
N ALA A 92 -16.18 -3.39 4.63
CA ALA A 92 -17.61 -3.26 4.90
C ALA A 92 -18.46 -4.37 4.26
N ASP A 93 -17.97 -4.99 3.19
CA ASP A 93 -18.63 -6.12 2.53
C ASP A 93 -18.25 -7.48 3.14
N ALA A 94 -17.33 -7.53 4.11
CA ALA A 94 -16.75 -8.75 4.67
C ALA A 94 -16.29 -9.76 3.59
N PRO A 95 -15.37 -9.37 2.68
CA PRO A 95 -14.92 -10.23 1.59
C PRO A 95 -14.14 -11.46 2.12
N GLU A 96 -14.28 -12.59 1.43
CA GLU A 96 -13.51 -13.82 1.73
C GLU A 96 -12.00 -13.67 1.45
N LEU A 97 -11.65 -12.80 0.50
CA LEU A 97 -10.28 -12.46 0.15
C LEU A 97 -10.19 -10.99 -0.24
N LEU A 98 -9.24 -10.27 0.36
CA LEU A 98 -8.89 -8.89 0.02
C LEU A 98 -7.43 -8.84 -0.39
N VAL A 99 -7.16 -8.27 -1.56
CA VAL A 99 -5.80 -8.06 -2.09
C VAL A 99 -5.69 -6.62 -2.51
N ASP A 100 -4.67 -5.92 -2.02
CA ASP A 100 -4.26 -4.62 -2.54
C ASP A 100 -2.95 -4.74 -3.32
N CYS A 101 -2.74 -3.81 -4.26
CA CYS A 101 -1.51 -3.69 -5.01
C CYS A 101 -1.11 -2.22 -4.99
N ALA A 102 0.13 -1.93 -4.62
CA ALA A 102 0.60 -0.56 -4.43
C ALA A 102 2.08 -0.40 -4.79
N THR A 103 2.43 0.71 -5.43
CA THR A 103 3.82 1.13 -5.67
C THR A 103 4.41 1.83 -4.43
N LEU A 104 4.17 1.24 -3.25
CA LEU A 104 4.05 1.98 -1.99
C LEU A 104 5.35 2.49 -1.36
N THR A 105 6.48 1.77 -1.50
CA THR A 105 7.71 2.14 -0.79
C THR A 105 8.97 1.97 -1.62
N GLY A 106 9.89 2.94 -1.51
CA GLY A 106 11.27 2.76 -1.94
C GLY A 106 12.00 1.68 -1.13
N ALA A 107 11.62 1.47 0.13
CA ALA A 107 12.23 0.48 1.02
C ALA A 107 12.06 -0.96 0.53
N GLY A 108 10.91 -1.31 -0.07
CA GLY A 108 10.70 -2.61 -0.70
C GLY A 108 11.71 -2.88 -1.83
N ARG A 109 11.96 -1.86 -2.67
CA ARG A 109 12.95 -1.95 -3.74
C ARG A 109 14.39 -2.05 -3.24
N VAL A 110 14.70 -1.39 -2.12
CA VAL A 110 16.02 -1.53 -1.48
C VAL A 110 16.22 -2.95 -0.96
N ALA A 111 15.17 -3.59 -0.43
CA ALA A 111 15.25 -4.94 0.12
C ALA A 111 15.26 -6.04 -0.96
N LEU A 112 14.42 -5.92 -1.99
CA LEU A 112 14.14 -7.02 -2.95
C LEU A 112 14.57 -6.70 -4.39
N GLY A 113 15.09 -5.51 -4.65
CA GLY A 113 15.43 -5.07 -6.01
C GLY A 113 14.22 -4.53 -6.79
N THR A 114 14.33 -4.48 -8.11
CA THR A 114 13.29 -3.90 -8.98
C THR A 114 12.29 -4.90 -9.52
N ASP A 115 12.63 -6.18 -9.47
CA ASP A 115 11.94 -7.21 -10.25
C ASP A 115 11.12 -8.15 -9.37
N VAL A 116 11.36 -8.16 -8.05
CA VAL A 116 10.66 -9.04 -7.09
C VAL A 116 9.75 -8.20 -6.19
N PRO A 117 8.41 -8.29 -6.34
CA PRO A 117 7.48 -7.60 -5.46
C PRO A 117 7.53 -8.13 -4.02
N ALA A 118 7.35 -7.21 -3.06
CA ALA A 118 7.13 -7.56 -1.67
C ALA A 118 5.67 -8.00 -1.47
N LEU A 119 5.49 -9.21 -0.95
CA LEU A 119 4.20 -9.74 -0.54
C LEU A 119 4.06 -9.65 0.98
N PHE A 120 2.92 -9.18 1.45
CA PHE A 120 2.54 -9.19 2.87
C PHE A 120 1.21 -9.91 3.02
N ALA A 121 1.00 -10.54 4.18
CA ALA A 121 -0.26 -11.16 4.53
C ALA A 121 -0.44 -11.11 6.05
N ASN A 122 -1.69 -10.88 6.47
CA ASN A 122 -2.10 -11.07 7.86
C ASN A 122 -2.23 -12.57 8.18
N GLU A 123 -2.59 -12.89 9.42
CA GLU A 123 -2.73 -14.28 9.87
C GLU A 123 -3.77 -15.08 9.05
N GLU A 124 -4.89 -14.45 8.68
CA GLU A 124 -5.95 -15.08 7.89
C GLU A 124 -5.54 -15.35 6.44
N GLY A 125 -4.68 -14.50 5.86
CA GLY A 125 -4.22 -14.60 4.47
C GLY A 125 -2.92 -15.39 4.29
N VAL A 126 -2.32 -15.92 5.36
CA VAL A 126 -0.98 -16.54 5.33
C VAL A 126 -0.90 -17.72 4.35
N ASP A 127 -1.94 -18.56 4.35
CA ASP A 127 -2.02 -19.75 3.48
C ASP A 127 -2.17 -19.38 2.01
N VAL A 128 -2.93 -18.31 1.72
CA VAL A 128 -3.09 -17.79 0.35
C VAL A 128 -1.78 -17.19 -0.15
N ALA A 129 -1.06 -16.48 0.72
CA ALA A 129 0.26 -15.93 0.38
C ALA A 129 1.29 -17.03 0.11
N ASP A 130 1.29 -18.12 0.87
CA ASP A 130 2.19 -19.26 0.64
C ASP A 130 1.87 -19.97 -0.70
N GLN A 131 0.58 -20.10 -1.04
CA GLN A 131 0.15 -20.60 -2.34
C GLN A 131 0.61 -19.68 -3.49
N LEU A 132 0.50 -18.36 -3.32
CA LEU A 132 0.96 -17.40 -4.31
C LEU A 132 2.48 -17.47 -4.52
N VAL A 133 3.26 -17.56 -3.44
CA VAL A 133 4.72 -17.75 -3.51
C VAL A 133 5.06 -19.05 -4.23
N ALA A 134 4.37 -20.15 -3.94
CA ALA A 134 4.60 -21.43 -4.61
C ALA A 134 4.26 -21.37 -6.11
N ALA A 135 3.15 -20.72 -6.48
CA ALA A 135 2.74 -20.54 -7.88
C ALA A 135 3.70 -19.63 -8.66
N SER A 136 4.22 -18.58 -8.01
CA SER A 136 5.11 -17.58 -8.62
C SER A 136 6.35 -18.20 -9.29
N ALA A 137 6.88 -19.29 -8.71
CA ALA A 137 8.02 -20.01 -9.25
C ALA A 137 7.69 -20.75 -10.57
N GLY A 138 6.47 -21.26 -10.71
CA GLY A 138 6.00 -21.94 -11.92
C GLY A 138 5.74 -20.98 -13.08
N GLU A 139 5.27 -19.77 -12.77
CA GLU A 139 4.95 -18.72 -13.75
C GLU A 139 6.14 -17.84 -14.14
N GLN A 140 7.31 -18.06 -13.52
CA GLN A 140 8.50 -17.21 -13.67
C GLN A 140 8.24 -15.73 -13.32
N ASP A 141 7.29 -15.47 -12.42
CA ASP A 141 6.90 -14.14 -11.94
C ASP A 141 7.01 -14.09 -10.41
N GLN A 142 8.25 -14.06 -9.93
CA GLN A 142 8.59 -14.29 -8.52
C GLN A 142 8.06 -13.18 -7.60
N VAL A 143 7.36 -13.58 -6.53
CA VAL A 143 7.07 -12.71 -5.37
C VAL A 143 7.82 -13.17 -4.14
N TRP A 144 8.08 -12.28 -3.19
CA TRP A 144 8.75 -12.64 -1.93
C TRP A 144 8.00 -12.12 -0.72
N ARG A 145 7.67 -13.03 0.21
CA ARG A 145 6.94 -12.67 1.43
C ARG A 145 7.87 -11.99 2.44
N LEU A 146 7.49 -10.79 2.87
CA LEU A 146 8.07 -10.10 4.02
C LEU A 146 7.13 -10.22 5.24
N PRO A 147 7.65 -10.20 6.47
CA PRO A 147 6.83 -10.37 7.66
C PRO A 147 6.11 -9.06 8.04
N LEU A 148 4.87 -9.17 8.53
CA LEU A 148 4.22 -8.13 9.34
C LEU A 148 4.69 -8.28 10.80
N TRP A 149 5.92 -7.84 11.08
CA TRP A 149 6.53 -8.04 12.39
C TRP A 149 5.89 -7.14 13.47
N PRO A 150 5.23 -7.69 14.51
CA PRO A 150 4.50 -6.89 15.48
C PRO A 150 5.38 -5.90 16.25
N GLY A 151 6.67 -6.23 16.45
CA GLY A 151 7.62 -5.37 17.15
C GLY A 151 7.95 -4.05 16.42
N TYR A 152 7.48 -3.85 15.19
CA TYR A 152 7.62 -2.57 14.48
C TYR A 152 6.39 -1.67 14.61
N ARG A 153 5.31 -2.13 15.26
CA ARG A 153 4.08 -1.33 15.42
C ARG A 153 4.32 -0.02 16.17
N GLU A 154 5.17 -0.02 17.19
CA GLU A 154 5.50 1.20 17.96
C GLU A 154 6.20 2.27 17.09
N GLN A 155 6.81 1.88 15.97
CA GLN A 155 7.49 2.84 15.09
C GLN A 155 6.53 3.82 14.42
N ILE A 156 5.25 3.48 14.32
CA ILE A 156 4.22 4.34 13.72
C ILE A 156 3.31 4.98 14.78
N ASP A 157 3.68 4.96 16.06
CA ASP A 157 2.91 5.63 17.11
C ASP A 157 2.99 7.16 16.99
N SER A 158 1.85 7.81 17.30
CA SER A 158 1.73 9.25 17.41
C SER A 158 1.49 9.69 18.85
N LYS A 159 1.93 10.90 19.18
CA LYS A 159 1.63 11.56 20.47
C LYS A 159 0.35 12.39 20.43
N ILE A 160 -0.18 12.66 19.24
CA ILE A 160 -1.29 13.60 19.00
C ILE A 160 -2.42 12.99 18.15
N ALA A 161 -2.23 11.79 17.63
CA ALA A 161 -3.17 11.03 16.81
C ALA A 161 -3.09 9.53 17.18
N ASP A 162 -3.90 8.67 16.54
CA ASP A 162 -3.85 7.22 16.78
C ASP A 162 -2.59 6.55 16.18
N LEU A 163 -2.04 7.13 15.10
CA LEU A 163 -0.82 6.67 14.43
C LEU A 163 -0.20 7.77 13.55
N LYS A 164 1.00 7.52 13.03
CA LYS A 164 1.67 8.28 11.98
C LYS A 164 1.65 7.55 10.66
N ASN A 165 1.71 8.30 9.56
CA ASN A 165 1.85 7.71 8.22
C ASN A 165 3.30 7.33 7.84
N ILE A 166 4.25 7.44 8.77
CA ILE A 166 5.65 7.02 8.58
C ILE A 166 6.18 6.29 9.81
N GLY A 167 7.20 5.46 9.61
CA GLY A 167 7.98 4.88 10.71
C GLY A 167 8.96 5.88 11.34
N ALA A 168 9.37 5.61 12.58
CA ALA A 168 10.26 6.48 13.36
C ALA A 168 11.72 6.56 12.87
N GLY A 169 12.11 5.72 11.90
CA GLY A 169 13.48 5.65 11.41
C GLY A 169 13.61 5.07 10.00
N PRO A 170 14.86 4.91 9.50
CA PRO A 170 15.12 4.52 8.12
C PRO A 170 14.98 3.01 7.85
N TYR A 171 14.76 2.20 8.89
CA TYR A 171 14.77 0.74 8.79
C TYR A 171 13.35 0.19 8.76
N GLY A 172 13.15 -0.91 8.03
CA GLY A 172 11.86 -1.60 8.00
C GLY A 172 10.74 -0.83 7.30
N GLY A 173 11.06 0.17 6.46
CA GLY A 173 10.07 1.05 5.82
C GLY A 173 9.00 0.34 4.98
N ALA A 174 9.31 -0.84 4.42
CA ALA A 174 8.32 -1.66 3.73
C ALA A 174 7.33 -2.31 4.73
N ILE A 175 7.83 -2.77 5.87
CA ILE A 175 7.05 -3.46 6.91
C ILE A 175 6.22 -2.46 7.72
N THR A 176 6.71 -1.25 7.98
CA THR A 176 5.93 -0.20 8.68
C THR A 176 4.90 0.48 7.79
N ALA A 177 4.94 0.23 6.48
CA ALA A 177 3.93 0.69 5.53
C ALA A 177 2.78 -0.31 5.34
N ALA A 178 3.10 -1.61 5.36
CA ALA A 178 2.15 -2.71 5.31
C ALA A 178 1.45 -2.92 6.66
#